data_AF-A0A924N864-F1
#
_entry.id   AF-A0A924N864-F1
#
_cell.length_a   1.000
_cell.length_b   1.000
_cell.length_c   1.000
_cell.angle_alpha   90.00
_cell.angle_beta   90.00
_cell.angle_gamma   90.00
#
_symmetry.space_group_name_H-M   'P 1'
#
loop_
_entity.id
_entity.type
_entity.pdbx_description
1 polymer ?
#
loop_
_entity_poly.entity_id
_entity_poly.type
_entity_poly.pdbx_seq_one_letter_code
_entity_poly.pdbx_strand_id
1 'polypeptide(L)'
;MMLAEFAQLLDADPKWVLNTMSALERPRAYSVDVARRLAVTRAIHKGTGSPLTPSFATAERALRAYPRNGSSVRIATDDADVELLVDIHRILSTFNVRLSLLRASFAPRQRGRPRVRLCDPLQAAAEWGTDLTLVSDNMRKTVEERVRQLDGMAAFAGNVHRVIPAAEG
;
A
#
# COMPACT_ATOMS: atom_id res chain seq x y z
N MET A 1 -10.61 12.24 5.11
CA MET A 1 -10.12 12.25 3.72
C MET A 1 -11.34 12.36 2.82
N MET A 2 -11.24 13.12 1.74
CA MET A 2 -12.30 13.21 0.72
C MET A 2 -12.26 11.99 -0.21
N LEU A 3 -13.36 11.73 -0.93
CA LEU A 3 -13.46 10.62 -1.88
C LEU A 3 -12.37 10.68 -2.96
N ALA A 4 -12.07 11.87 -3.48
CA ALA A 4 -11.06 12.06 -4.53
C ALA A 4 -9.65 11.68 -4.04
N GLU A 5 -9.27 12.13 -2.85
CA GLU A 5 -8.00 11.79 -2.21
C GLU A 5 -7.90 10.28 -1.94
N PHE A 6 -9.00 9.67 -1.49
CA PHE A 6 -9.08 8.24 -1.21
C PHE A 6 -8.95 7.39 -2.48
N ALA A 7 -9.62 7.81 -3.56
CA ALA A 7 -9.51 7.21 -4.88
C ALA A 7 -8.09 7.31 -5.44
N GLN A 8 -7.43 8.46 -5.25
CA GLN A 8 -6.04 8.68 -5.65
C GLN A 8 -5.06 7.76 -4.89
N LEU A 9 -5.24 7.56 -3.58
CA LEU A 9 -4.41 6.61 -2.82
C LEU A 9 -4.52 5.18 -3.36
N LEU A 10 -5.73 4.79 -3.74
CA LEU A 10 -6.04 3.47 -4.27
C LEU A 10 -5.69 3.32 -5.76
N ASP A 11 -5.37 4.43 -6.43
CA ASP A 11 -5.19 4.50 -7.88
C ASP A 11 -6.37 3.87 -8.61
N ALA A 12 -7.55 4.29 -8.19
CA ALA A 12 -8.83 3.78 -8.63
C ALA A 12 -9.77 4.94 -8.95
N ASP A 13 -10.78 4.66 -9.77
CA ASP A 13 -11.83 5.63 -10.06
C ASP A 13 -12.74 5.82 -8.82
N PRO A 14 -13.24 7.05 -8.55
CA PRO A 14 -14.19 7.30 -7.46
C PRO A 14 -15.43 6.40 -7.48
N LYS A 15 -15.95 6.04 -8.66
CA LYS A 15 -17.08 5.11 -8.82
C LYS A 15 -16.72 3.71 -8.34
N TRP A 16 -15.49 3.25 -8.62
CA TRP A 16 -15.02 1.96 -8.11
C TRP A 16 -14.98 1.97 -6.59
N VAL A 17 -14.50 3.06 -5.97
CA VAL A 17 -14.47 3.20 -4.50
C VAL A 17 -15.89 3.13 -3.92
N LEU A 18 -16.84 3.88 -4.49
CA LEU A 18 -18.22 3.89 -4.02
C LEU A 18 -18.87 2.50 -4.13
N ASN A 19 -18.72 1.85 -5.29
CA ASN A 19 -19.27 0.51 -5.52
C ASN A 19 -18.63 -0.51 -4.57
N THR A 20 -17.33 -0.44 -4.35
CA THR A 20 -16.61 -1.35 -3.46
C THR A 20 -17.04 -1.16 -2.00
N MET A 21 -17.16 0.09 -1.54
CA MET A 21 -17.62 0.38 -0.18
C MET A 21 -19.06 -0.08 0.04
N SER A 22 -19.94 0.11 -0.96
CA SER A 22 -21.31 -0.41 -0.95
C SER A 22 -21.36 -1.93 -0.94
N ALA A 23 -20.57 -2.60 -1.80
CA ALA A 23 -20.52 -4.07 -1.86
C ALA A 23 -19.97 -4.72 -0.59
N LEU A 24 -19.10 -4.01 0.14
CA LEU A 24 -18.55 -4.45 1.42
C LEU A 24 -19.42 -4.03 2.63
N GLU A 25 -20.55 -3.37 2.40
CA GLU A 25 -21.46 -2.84 3.43
C GLU A 25 -20.74 -1.99 4.50
N ARG A 26 -19.66 -1.30 4.10
CA ARG A 26 -18.87 -0.49 5.03
C ARG A 26 -19.41 0.93 5.11
N PRO A 27 -19.48 1.53 6.32
CA PRO A 27 -19.76 2.96 6.43
C PRO A 27 -18.70 3.74 5.65
N ARG A 28 -19.10 4.85 5.02
CA ARG A 28 -18.25 5.72 4.17
C ARG A 28 -17.21 6.50 4.98
N ALA A 29 -16.42 5.81 5.78
CA ALA A 29 -15.30 6.34 6.53
C ALA A 29 -14.04 6.22 5.66
N TYR A 30 -13.73 7.28 4.91
CA TYR A 30 -12.52 7.37 4.09
C TYR A 30 -11.30 7.64 4.99
N SER A 31 -10.78 6.59 5.62
CA SER A 31 -9.58 6.65 6.44
C SER A 31 -8.37 5.99 5.75
N VAL A 32 -7.16 6.36 6.15
CA VAL A 32 -5.93 5.75 5.62
C VAL A 32 -5.90 4.24 5.89
N ASP A 33 -6.42 3.80 7.04
CA ASP A 33 -6.49 2.38 7.38
C ASP A 33 -7.42 1.60 6.45
N VAL A 34 -8.60 2.15 6.14
CA VAL A 34 -9.53 1.52 5.18
C VAL A 34 -8.91 1.52 3.78
N ALA A 35 -8.26 2.61 3.35
CA ALA A 35 -7.57 2.67 2.06
C ALA A 35 -6.46 1.60 1.97
N ARG A 36 -5.69 1.40 3.05
CA ARG A 36 -4.65 0.36 3.10
C ARG A 36 -5.23 -1.04 2.91
N ARG A 37 -6.34 -1.36 3.59
CA ARG A 37 -7.03 -2.66 3.42
C ARG A 37 -7.56 -2.84 2.01
N LEU A 38 -8.14 -1.79 1.43
CA LEU A 38 -8.66 -1.81 0.07
C LEU A 38 -7.57 -1.89 -0.99
N ALA A 39 -6.38 -1.33 -0.75
CA ALA A 39 -5.24 -1.46 -1.66
C ALA A 39 -4.82 -2.94 -1.82
N VAL A 40 -4.71 -3.66 -0.69
CA VAL A 40 -4.43 -5.11 -0.70
C VAL A 40 -5.59 -5.90 -1.30
N THR A 41 -6.83 -5.56 -0.94
CA THR A 41 -8.04 -6.19 -1.49
C THR A 41 -8.09 -6.08 -3.02
N ARG A 42 -7.81 -4.89 -3.55
CA ARG A 42 -7.80 -4.63 -5.00
C ARG A 42 -6.70 -5.42 -5.71
N ALA A 43 -5.52 -5.53 -5.10
CA ALA A 43 -4.43 -6.32 -5.65
C ALA A 43 -4.79 -7.81 -5.71
N ILE A 44 -5.40 -8.35 -4.64
CA ILE A 44 -5.90 -9.73 -4.61
C ILE A 44 -6.99 -9.93 -5.67
N HIS A 45 -8.03 -9.10 -5.65
CA HIS A 45 -9.15 -9.18 -6.60
C HIS A 45 -8.68 -9.15 -8.07
N LYS A 46 -7.73 -8.25 -8.40
CA LYS A 46 -7.16 -8.17 -9.75
C LYS A 46 -6.28 -9.38 -10.11
N GLY A 47 -5.56 -9.92 -9.13
CA GLY A 47 -4.64 -11.05 -9.34
C GLY A 47 -5.34 -12.39 -9.44
N THR A 48 -6.46 -12.58 -8.72
CA THR A 48 -7.19 -13.86 -8.66
C THR A 48 -8.49 -13.86 -9.44
N GLY A 49 -9.05 -12.70 -9.78
CA GLY A 49 -10.42 -12.57 -10.29
C GLY A 49 -11.50 -12.90 -9.26
N SER A 50 -11.14 -13.23 -8.01
CA SER A 50 -12.11 -13.61 -6.97
C SER A 50 -13.03 -12.45 -6.61
N PRO A 51 -14.27 -12.68 -6.15
CA PRO A 51 -15.17 -11.60 -5.76
C PRO A 51 -14.58 -10.67 -4.68
N LEU A 52 -15.06 -9.41 -4.60
CA LEU A 52 -14.50 -8.38 -3.71
C LEU A 52 -14.58 -8.76 -2.23
N THR A 53 -15.70 -9.32 -1.78
CA THR A 53 -15.92 -9.72 -0.38
C THR A 53 -14.92 -10.79 0.10
N PRO A 54 -14.72 -11.93 -0.58
CA PRO A 54 -13.70 -12.90 -0.19
C PRO A 54 -12.27 -12.35 -0.36
N SER A 55 -12.02 -11.50 -1.35
CA SER A 55 -10.74 -10.80 -1.50
C SER A 55 -10.44 -9.89 -0.30
N PHE A 56 -11.47 -9.20 0.21
CA PHE A 56 -11.35 -8.31 1.37
C PHE A 56 -11.08 -9.09 2.66
N ALA A 57 -11.83 -10.17 2.91
CA ALA A 57 -11.58 -11.05 4.05
C ALA A 57 -10.14 -11.61 4.03
N THR A 58 -9.65 -11.95 2.84
CA THR A 58 -8.28 -12.43 2.65
C THR A 58 -7.24 -11.33 2.86
N ALA A 59 -7.48 -10.12 2.37
CA ALA A 59 -6.64 -8.96 2.63
C ALA A 59 -6.52 -8.69 4.14
N GLU A 60 -7.61 -8.77 4.89
CA GLU A 60 -7.58 -8.58 6.34
C GLU A 60 -6.77 -9.67 7.05
N ARG A 61 -6.90 -10.94 6.63
CA ARG A 61 -6.06 -12.03 7.16
C ARG A 61 -4.58 -11.80 6.85
N ALA A 62 -4.27 -11.44 5.62
CA ALA A 62 -2.90 -11.18 5.18
C ALA A 62 -2.26 -10.02 5.95
N LEU A 63 -2.98 -8.89 6.11
CA LEU A 63 -2.50 -7.74 6.86
C LEU A 63 -2.29 -8.03 8.36
N ARG A 64 -3.11 -8.89 8.96
CA ARG A 64 -2.90 -9.35 10.35
C ARG A 64 -1.68 -10.25 10.49
N ALA A 65 -1.39 -11.09 9.49
CA ALA A 65 -0.26 -12.01 9.50
C ALA A 65 1.07 -11.34 9.11
N TYR A 66 1.01 -10.28 8.31
CA TYR A 66 2.18 -9.58 7.74
C TYR A 66 3.29 -9.24 8.76
N PRO A 67 3.01 -8.64 9.95
CA PRO A 67 4.07 -8.30 10.89
C PRO A 67 4.91 -9.50 11.39
N ARG A 68 4.35 -10.72 11.27
CA ARG A 68 4.93 -11.98 11.77
C ARG A 68 5.52 -12.85 10.67
N ASN A 69 4.95 -12.83 9.46
CA ASN A 69 5.27 -13.80 8.40
C ASN A 69 6.13 -13.22 7.26
N GLY A 70 6.53 -11.95 7.36
CA GLY A 70 7.36 -11.28 6.35
C GLY A 70 6.56 -10.74 5.16
N SER A 71 7.29 -10.42 4.08
CA SER A 71 6.81 -9.58 2.95
C SER A 71 5.69 -10.19 2.10
N SER A 72 5.49 -11.50 2.16
CA SER A 72 4.61 -12.21 1.22
C SER A 72 3.66 -13.18 1.93
N VAL A 73 2.39 -13.17 1.51
CA VAL A 73 1.36 -14.07 2.05
C VAL A 73 0.89 -14.99 0.93
N ARG A 74 0.99 -16.31 1.16
CA ARG A 74 0.42 -17.33 0.29
C ARG A 74 -1.09 -17.42 0.52
N ILE A 75 -1.85 -17.40 -0.57
CA ILE A 75 -3.30 -17.57 -0.56
C ILE A 75 -3.60 -18.81 -1.40
N ALA A 76 -4.22 -19.81 -0.78
CA ALA A 76 -4.79 -20.93 -1.51
C ALA A 76 -6.04 -20.46 -2.26
N THR A 77 -6.16 -20.79 -3.55
CA THR A 77 -7.40 -20.59 -4.32
C THR A 77 -8.31 -21.81 -4.18
N ASP A 78 -9.62 -21.61 -4.29
CA ASP A 78 -10.60 -22.70 -4.21
C ASP A 78 -10.45 -23.71 -5.37
N ASP A 79 -9.84 -23.31 -6.50
CA ASP A 79 -9.31 -24.25 -7.50
C ASP A 79 -7.96 -24.78 -7.01
N ALA A 80 -7.95 -26.06 -6.64
CA ALA A 80 -7.01 -26.71 -5.72
C ALA A 80 -5.53 -26.81 -6.16
N ASP A 81 -5.10 -26.18 -7.26
CA ASP A 81 -3.74 -26.35 -7.81
C ASP A 81 -2.93 -25.06 -7.99
N VAL A 82 -3.45 -23.89 -7.58
CA VAL A 82 -2.72 -22.61 -7.72
C VAL A 82 -2.56 -21.89 -6.38
N GLU A 83 -1.32 -21.78 -5.91
CA GLU A 83 -0.98 -20.90 -4.80
C GLU A 83 -0.66 -19.49 -5.32
N LEU A 84 -1.41 -18.49 -4.88
CA LEU A 84 -1.11 -17.10 -5.18
C LEU A 84 -0.18 -16.53 -4.11
N LEU A 85 0.99 -16.04 -4.52
CA LEU A 85 1.89 -15.29 -3.65
C LEU A 85 1.59 -13.79 -3.75
N VAL A 86 1.06 -13.20 -2.67
CA VAL A 86 0.84 -11.75 -2.61
C VAL A 86 1.99 -11.08 -1.90
N ASP A 87 2.73 -10.24 -2.60
CA ASP A 87 3.74 -9.36 -2.02
C ASP A 87 3.06 -8.15 -1.36
N ILE A 88 2.71 -8.33 -0.08
CA ILE A 88 2.07 -7.31 0.75
C ILE A 88 3.00 -6.10 0.89
N HIS A 89 4.31 -6.35 1.03
CA HIS A 89 5.29 -5.29 1.17
C HIS A 89 5.29 -4.36 -0.05
N ARG A 90 5.34 -4.91 -1.27
CA ARG A 90 5.31 -4.11 -2.51
C ARG A 90 4.02 -3.30 -2.67
N ILE A 91 2.89 -3.87 -2.27
CA ILE A 91 1.60 -3.16 -2.27
C ILE A 91 1.64 -2.00 -1.28
N LEU A 92 2.09 -2.23 -0.04
CA LEU A 92 2.14 -1.22 1.00
C LEU A 92 3.18 -0.12 0.72
N SER A 93 4.33 -0.47 0.16
CA SER A 93 5.33 0.51 -0.30
C SER A 93 4.74 1.45 -1.35
N THR A 94 4.05 0.89 -2.35
CA THR A 94 3.38 1.71 -3.39
C THR A 94 2.30 2.61 -2.78
N PHE A 95 1.51 2.08 -1.86
CA PHE A 95 0.49 2.83 -1.13
C PHE A 95 1.10 3.98 -0.32
N ASN A 96 2.19 3.72 0.41
CA ASN A 96 2.88 4.70 1.25
C ASN A 96 3.48 5.84 0.40
N VAL A 97 4.08 5.52 -0.75
CA VAL A 97 4.54 6.55 -1.70
C VAL A 97 3.40 7.47 -2.13
N ARG A 98 2.24 6.92 -2.49
CA ARG A 98 1.06 7.72 -2.86
C ARG A 98 0.53 8.55 -1.70
N LEU A 99 0.54 8.01 -0.49
CA LEU A 99 0.16 8.73 0.72
C LEU A 99 1.08 9.92 1.00
N SER A 100 2.40 9.72 0.87
CA SER A 100 3.37 10.80 1.00
C SER A 100 3.21 11.86 -0.08
N LEU A 101 2.98 11.46 -1.33
CA LEU A 101 2.71 12.41 -2.43
C LEU A 101 1.44 13.22 -2.16
N LEU A 102 0.35 12.57 -1.77
CA LEU A 102 -0.91 13.23 -1.46
C LEU A 102 -0.74 14.26 -0.33
N ARG A 103 0.03 13.93 0.69
CA ARG A 103 0.36 14.87 1.77
C ARG A 103 1.28 16.00 1.33
N ALA A 104 2.27 15.73 0.49
CA ALA A 104 3.13 16.78 -0.04
C ALA A 104 2.35 17.77 -0.92
N SER A 105 1.37 17.29 -1.69
CA SER A 105 0.55 18.10 -2.60
C SER A 105 -0.58 18.86 -1.89
N PHE A 106 -1.22 18.27 -0.88
CA PHE A 106 -2.45 18.82 -0.28
C PHE A 106 -2.32 19.19 1.20
N ALA A 107 -1.24 18.83 1.91
CA ALA A 107 -1.07 19.32 3.27
C ALA A 107 -0.77 20.82 3.26
N PRO A 108 -1.48 21.64 4.04
CA PRO A 108 -1.08 23.03 4.22
C PRO A 108 0.36 23.04 4.73
N ARG A 109 1.27 23.70 4.00
CA ARG A 109 2.63 23.99 4.47
C ARG A 109 2.51 24.63 5.84
N GLN A 110 2.86 23.90 6.90
CA GLN A 110 2.87 24.46 8.24
C GLN A 110 3.91 25.59 8.27
N ARG A 111 3.43 26.84 8.22
CA ARG A 111 4.26 28.02 8.42
C ARG A 111 4.48 28.17 9.92
N GLY A 112 5.75 28.20 10.34
CA GLY A 112 6.15 28.42 11.74
C GLY A 112 7.08 27.33 12.28
N ARG A 113 7.62 27.57 13.47
CA ARG A 113 8.46 26.60 14.19
C ARG A 113 7.63 25.34 14.48
N PRO A 114 8.09 24.13 14.13
CA PRO A 114 7.38 22.90 14.45
C PRO A 114 7.06 22.86 15.94
N ARG A 115 5.77 22.78 16.29
CA ARG A 115 5.39 22.45 17.65
C ARG A 115 5.86 21.00 17.87
N VAL A 116 6.90 20.84 18.67
CA VAL A 116 7.39 19.51 19.08
C VAL A 116 6.25 18.83 19.82
N ARG A 117 5.48 17.99 19.12
CA ARG A 117 4.59 17.05 19.78
C ARG A 117 5.49 16.03 20.45
N LEU A 118 5.24 15.76 21.73
CA LEU A 118 5.75 14.58 22.43
C LEU A 118 5.04 13.35 21.85
N CYS A 119 5.34 13.02 20.60
CA CYS A 119 4.94 11.77 19.98
C CYS A 119 6.21 10.95 19.75
N ASP A 120 6.11 9.64 19.90
CA ASP A 120 7.18 8.72 19.48
C ASP A 120 7.59 9.06 18.04
N PRO A 121 8.87 9.37 17.77
CA PRO A 121 9.33 9.74 16.43
C PRO A 121 9.03 8.66 15.38
N LEU A 122 8.98 7.39 15.78
CA LEU A 122 8.55 6.31 14.89
C LEU A 122 7.05 6.45 14.57
N GLN A 123 6.21 6.60 15.58
CA GLN A 123 4.77 6.81 15.37
C GLN A 123 4.51 8.03 14.47
N ALA A 124 5.21 9.14 14.68
CA ALA A 124 5.10 10.33 13.84
C ALA A 124 5.54 10.06 12.39
N ALA A 125 6.62 9.29 12.19
CA ALA A 125 7.10 8.91 10.86
C ALA A 125 6.10 7.99 10.13
N ALA A 126 5.56 6.97 10.82
CA ALA A 126 4.51 6.09 10.29
C ALA A 126 3.25 6.89 9.94
N GLU A 127 2.82 7.78 10.84
CA GLU A 127 1.71 8.68 10.61
C GLU A 127 1.96 9.60 9.41
N TRP A 128 3.20 9.98 9.09
CA TRP A 128 3.57 10.75 7.90
C TRP A 128 3.58 9.94 6.60
N GLY A 129 3.51 8.60 6.70
CA GLY A 129 3.53 7.67 5.55
C GLY A 129 4.91 7.07 5.31
N THR A 130 5.85 7.24 6.24
CA THR A 130 7.13 6.53 6.21
C THR A 130 6.87 5.05 6.46
N ASP A 131 7.32 4.19 5.55
CA ASP A 131 7.18 2.75 5.72
C ASP A 131 8.18 2.24 6.77
N LEU A 132 7.73 2.21 8.03
CA LEU A 132 8.52 1.65 9.13
C LEU A 132 8.68 0.13 9.06
N THR A 133 7.82 -0.54 8.28
CA THR A 133 7.91 -1.99 8.13
C THR A 133 9.09 -2.37 7.25
N LEU A 134 9.38 -1.58 6.21
CA LEU A 134 10.61 -1.71 5.44
C LEU A 134 11.87 -1.47 6.29
N VAL A 135 11.84 -0.49 7.19
CA VAL A 135 12.96 -0.24 8.12
C VAL A 135 13.13 -1.41 9.08
N SER A 136 12.02 -1.87 9.69
CA SER A 136 12.03 -2.98 10.64
C SER A 136 12.45 -4.31 10.00
N ASP A 137 11.98 -4.58 8.78
CA ASP A 137 12.32 -5.79 8.03
C ASP A 137 13.77 -5.74 7.53
N ASN A 138 14.29 -4.58 7.11
CA ASN A 138 15.71 -4.43 6.81
C ASN A 138 16.60 -4.67 8.04
N MET A 139 16.15 -4.25 9.22
CA MET A 139 16.88 -4.50 10.47
C MET A 139 16.87 -5.99 10.87
N ARG A 140 15.90 -6.76 10.39
CA ARG A 140 15.82 -8.22 10.59
C ARG A 140 16.67 -9.03 9.60
N LYS A 141 17.09 -8.42 8.48
CA LYS A 141 17.88 -9.07 7.44
C LYS A 141 19.38 -9.11 7.77
N THR A 142 20.05 -10.16 7.32
CA THR A 142 21.52 -10.18 7.34
C THR A 142 22.10 -9.13 6.38
N VAL A 143 23.41 -8.92 6.44
CA VAL A 143 24.10 -7.98 5.54
C VAL A 143 23.97 -8.47 4.09
N GLU A 144 24.15 -9.76 3.84
CA GLU A 144 24.08 -10.38 2.51
C GLU A 144 22.68 -10.29 1.90
N GLU A 145 21.64 -10.38 2.73
CA GLU A 145 20.24 -10.24 2.31
C GLU A 145 19.89 -8.79 1.97
N ARG A 146 20.46 -7.83 2.72
CA ARG A 146 20.31 -6.40 2.43
C ARG A 146 20.99 -6.00 1.13
N VAL A 147 22.21 -6.50 0.88
CA VAL A 147 22.93 -6.26 -0.38
C VAL A 147 22.15 -6.83 -1.57
N ARG A 148 21.68 -8.08 -1.49
CA ARG A 148 20.83 -8.67 -2.54
C ARG A 148 19.53 -7.89 -2.78
N GLN A 149 18.91 -7.36 -1.73
CA GLN A 149 17.74 -6.50 -1.87
C GLN A 149 18.09 -5.18 -2.59
N LEU A 150 19.21 -4.54 -2.24
CA LEU A 150 19.67 -3.31 -2.89
C LEU A 150 19.99 -3.54 -4.36
N ASP A 151 20.63 -4.65 -4.71
CA ASP A 151 20.90 -5.02 -6.10
C ASP A 151 19.60 -5.21 -6.90
N GLY A 152 18.61 -5.89 -6.31
CA GLY A 152 17.28 -6.04 -6.92
C GLY A 152 16.53 -4.71 -7.08
N MET A 153 16.68 -3.78 -6.12
CA MET A 153 16.10 -2.44 -6.21
C MET A 153 16.80 -1.56 -7.26
N ALA A 154 18.12 -1.65 -7.37
CA ALA A 154 18.91 -0.93 -8.38
C ALA A 154 18.57 -1.42 -9.80
N ALA A 155 18.45 -2.73 -9.99
CA ALA A 155 17.99 -3.31 -11.25
C ALA A 155 16.56 -2.86 -11.61
N PHE A 156 15.67 -2.74 -10.62
CA PHE A 156 14.33 -2.20 -10.84
C PHE A 156 14.36 -0.72 -11.23
N ALA A 157 15.14 0.12 -10.52
CA ALA A 157 15.27 1.54 -10.84
C ALA A 157 15.82 1.79 -12.25
N GLY A 158 16.73 0.93 -12.73
CA GLY A 158 17.22 0.95 -14.11
C GLY A 158 16.17 0.58 -15.16
N ASN A 159 15.12 -0.15 -14.78
CA ASN A 159 14.05 -0.60 -15.69
C ASN A 159 12.80 0.29 -15.66
N VAL A 160 12.72 1.28 -14.76
CA VAL A 160 11.60 2.23 -14.68
C VAL A 160 12.00 3.54 -15.36
N HIS A 161 11.74 3.64 -16.66
CA HIS A 161 11.81 4.91 -17.38
C HIS A 161 10.43 5.55 -17.48
N ARG A 162 10.38 6.88 -17.29
CA ARG A 162 9.18 7.69 -17.50
C ARG A 162 8.90 7.75 -19.00
N VAL A 163 7.87 7.04 -19.46
CA VAL A 163 7.33 7.23 -20.82
C VAL A 163 6.53 8.53 -20.80
N ILE A 164 7.07 9.57 -21.43
CA ILE A 164 6.31 10.79 -21.73
C ILE A 164 5.49 10.43 -22.98
N PRO A 165 4.14 10.45 -22.93
CA PRO A 165 3.34 10.21 -24.12
C PRO A 165 3.68 11.30 -25.16
N ALA A 166 4.03 10.87 -26.37
CA ALA A 166 4.25 11.79 -27.47
C ALA A 166 2.97 12.62 -27.66
N ALA A 167 3.13 13.95 -27.70
CA ALA A 167 2.04 14.84 -28.07
C ALA A 167 1.70 14.55 -29.54
N GLU A 168 0.53 13.96 -29.78
CA GLU A 168 -0.03 13.84 -31.12
C GLU A 168 -0.33 15.24 -31.64
N GLY A 169 0.30 15.59 -32.76
CA GLY A 169 0.07 16.82 -33.54
C GLY A 169 -0.70 16.53 -34.81
#